data_AF-A0AAE4I2C7-F1
#
_entry.id   AF-A0AAE4I2C7-F1
#
_cell.length_a   1.000
_cell.length_b   1.000
_cell.length_c   1.000
_cell.angle_alpha   90.00
_cell.angle_beta   90.00
_cell.angle_gamma   90.00
#
_symmetry.space_group_name_H-M   'P 1'
#
loop_
_entity.id
_entity.type
_entity.pdbx_description
1 polymer ?
#
loop_
_entity_poly.entity_id
_entity_poly.type
_entity_poly.pdbx_seq_one_letter_code
_entity_poly.pdbx_strand_id
1 'polypeptide(L)'
;LEIAKRAVNEFILGKPVHVVFTGKSGTGKSHLAMSIAWDVLERSNYDRDVLYVNYRELLDQLRFAMNDKDAQRQIQGALMAELKTADLVIIDDIGAELGGNKTSDSSRYNNDTLTGLLEARQNMATVVTTNLTAKEL
;
A
#
# COMPACT_ATOMS: atom_id res chain seq x y z
N LEU A 1 -17.60 -5.69 2.61
CA LEU A 1 -18.43 -4.76 1.82
C LEU A 1 -18.75 -3.47 2.59
N GLU A 2 -19.34 -3.55 3.78
CA GLU A 2 -19.71 -2.35 4.57
C GLU A 2 -18.50 -1.45 4.90
N ILE A 3 -17.38 -2.04 5.33
CA ILE A 3 -16.13 -1.31 5.61
C ILE A 3 -15.64 -0.53 4.37
N ALA A 4 -15.72 -1.13 3.18
CA ALA A 4 -15.30 -0.49 1.94
C ALA A 4 -16.20 0.70 1.59
N LYS A 5 -17.53 0.53 1.68
CA LYS A 5 -18.48 1.63 1.46
C LYS A 5 -18.27 2.77 2.46
N ARG A 6 -18.03 2.44 3.73
CA ARG A 6 -17.71 3.44 4.76
C ARG A 6 -16.42 4.20 4.42
N ALA A 7 -15.37 3.48 4.03
CA ALA A 7 -14.09 4.07 3.65
C ALA A 7 -14.23 5.08 2.51
N VAL A 8 -14.95 4.73 1.44
CA VAL A 8 -15.22 5.65 0.32
C VAL A 8 -16.00 6.87 0.81
N ASN A 9 -17.06 6.67 1.59
CA ASN A 9 -17.87 7.78 2.10
C ASN A 9 -17.05 8.76 2.96
N GLU A 10 -16.23 8.24 3.87
CA GLU A 10 -15.38 9.06 4.73
C GLU A 10 -14.30 9.80 3.92
N PHE A 11 -13.71 9.12 2.92
CA PHE A 11 -12.72 9.72 2.03
C PHE A 11 -13.31 10.89 1.23
N ILE A 12 -14.49 10.70 0.61
CA ILE A 12 -15.16 11.76 -0.16
C ILE A 12 -15.53 12.97 0.73
N LEU A 13 -15.78 12.73 2.02
CA LEU A 13 -16.01 13.80 3.00
C LEU A 13 -14.71 14.48 3.50
N GLY A 14 -13.56 14.15 2.92
CA GLY A 14 -12.26 14.73 3.27
C GLY A 14 -11.71 14.25 4.61
N LYS A 15 -12.17 13.11 5.13
CA LYS A 15 -11.63 12.53 6.37
C LYS A 15 -10.42 11.63 6.04
N PRO A 16 -9.41 11.58 6.92
CA PRO A 16 -8.35 10.58 6.80
C PRO A 16 -8.94 9.18 6.99
N VAL A 17 -8.65 8.28 6.05
CA VAL A 17 -9.20 6.91 6.03
C VAL A 17 -8.06 5.90 5.95
N HIS A 18 -7.99 5.01 6.93
CA HIS A 18 -7.09 3.88 6.92
C HIS A 18 -7.88 2.58 7.01
N VAL A 19 -7.63 1.66 6.09
CA VAL A 19 -8.30 0.36 6.07
C VAL A 19 -7.26 -0.74 5.88
N VAL A 20 -7.38 -1.81 6.66
CA VAL A 20 -6.59 -3.02 6.47
C VAL A 20 -7.54 -4.18 6.20
N PHE A 21 -7.39 -4.82 5.05
CA PHE A 21 -8.06 -6.07 4.73
C PHE A 21 -7.08 -7.23 5.00
N THR A 22 -7.41 -8.06 5.99
CA THR A 22 -6.66 -9.27 6.33
C THR A 22 -7.52 -10.51 6.06
N GLY A 23 -6.86 -11.63 5.73
CA GLY A 23 -7.51 -12.92 5.53
C GLY A 23 -6.75 -13.81 4.56
N LYS A 24 -7.15 -15.08 4.46
CA LYS A 24 -6.50 -16.06 3.58
C LYS A 24 -6.49 -15.62 2.11
N SER A 25 -5.60 -16.22 1.32
CA SER A 25 -5.61 -16.03 -0.14
C SER A 25 -6.98 -16.43 -0.74
N GLY A 26 -7.39 -15.74 -1.80
CA GLY A 26 -8.66 -16.01 -2.49
C GLY A 26 -9.92 -15.44 -1.83
N THR A 27 -9.83 -14.74 -0.70
CA THR A 27 -11.01 -14.16 -0.01
C THR A 27 -11.52 -12.83 -0.60
N GLY A 28 -10.90 -12.35 -1.69
CA GLY A 28 -11.34 -11.13 -2.39
C GLY A 28 -10.81 -9.80 -1.84
N LYS A 29 -9.74 -9.80 -1.04
CA LYS A 29 -9.14 -8.57 -0.45
C LYS A 29 -8.71 -7.54 -1.50
N SER A 30 -7.88 -7.96 -2.47
CA SER A 30 -7.42 -7.10 -3.57
C SER A 30 -8.58 -6.58 -4.41
N HIS A 31 -9.60 -7.43 -4.64
CA HIS A 31 -10.81 -7.03 -5.35
C HIS A 31 -11.59 -5.96 -4.58
N LEU A 32 -11.72 -6.10 -3.26
CA LEU A 32 -12.36 -5.10 -2.42
C LEU A 32 -11.57 -3.79 -2.37
N ALA A 33 -10.23 -3.85 -2.28
CA ALA A 33 -9.38 -2.67 -2.34
C ALA A 33 -9.53 -1.95 -3.69
N MET A 34 -9.49 -2.69 -4.81
CA MET A 34 -9.70 -2.13 -6.14
C MET A 34 -11.09 -1.50 -6.29
N SER A 35 -12.13 -2.09 -5.68
CA SER A 35 -13.47 -1.50 -5.67
C SER A 35 -13.53 -0.16 -4.94
N ILE A 36 -12.75 0.04 -3.87
CA ILE A 36 -12.64 1.34 -3.18
C ILE A 36 -12.01 2.37 -4.11
N ALA A 37 -10.93 2.02 -4.80
CA ALA A 37 -10.28 2.92 -5.75
C ALA A 37 -11.23 3.37 -6.86
N TRP A 38 -11.94 2.43 -7.50
CA TRP A 38 -12.90 2.76 -8.55
C TRP A 38 -14.05 3.62 -8.05
N ASP A 39 -14.64 3.30 -6.91
CA ASP A 39 -15.75 4.08 -6.33
C ASP A 39 -15.28 5.50 -5.93
N VAL A 40 -14.05 5.64 -5.42
CA VAL A 40 -13.44 6.96 -5.18
C VAL A 40 -13.25 7.74 -6.49
N LEU A 41 -12.70 7.13 -7.53
CA LEU A 41 -12.51 7.78 -8.82
C LEU A 41 -13.85 8.25 -9.41
N GLU A 42 -14.83 7.35 -9.49
CA GLU A 42 -16.16 7.67 -10.04
C GLU A 42 -16.85 8.80 -9.24
N ARG A 43 -16.88 8.71 -7.91
CA ARG A 43 -17.59 9.69 -7.06
C ARG A 43 -16.88 11.03 -6.94
N SER A 44 -15.58 11.06 -7.18
CA SER A 44 -14.82 12.30 -7.29
C SER A 44 -14.82 12.88 -8.70
N ASN A 45 -15.53 12.28 -9.65
CA ASN A 45 -15.49 12.65 -11.06
C ASN A 45 -14.05 12.66 -11.61
N TYR A 46 -13.26 11.67 -11.20
CA TYR A 46 -11.86 11.47 -11.59
C TYR A 46 -10.91 12.62 -11.20
N ASP A 47 -11.27 13.43 -10.21
CA ASP A 47 -10.47 14.55 -9.69
C ASP A 47 -9.48 14.15 -8.57
N ARG A 48 -9.38 12.85 -8.27
CA ARG A 48 -8.53 12.32 -7.20
C ARG A 48 -7.42 11.45 -7.76
N ASP A 49 -6.21 11.66 -7.24
CA ASP A 49 -5.07 10.83 -7.55
C ASP A 49 -5.11 9.55 -6.72
N VAL A 50 -5.33 8.42 -7.39
CA VAL A 50 -5.38 7.09 -6.76
C VAL A 50 -4.23 6.24 -7.26
N LEU A 51 -3.36 5.83 -6.35
CA LEU A 51 -2.21 4.99 -6.64
C LEU A 51 -2.43 3.57 -6.11
N TYR A 52 -2.21 2.57 -6.96
CA TYR A 52 -2.28 1.16 -6.59
C TYR A 52 -0.91 0.52 -6.69
N VAL A 53 -0.41 -0.01 -5.59
CA VAL A 53 0.94 -0.57 -5.48
C VAL A 53 0.85 -2.03 -5.06
N ASN A 54 1.35 -2.93 -5.90
CA ASN A 54 1.66 -4.29 -5.46
C ASN A 54 2.97 -4.27 -4.67
N TYR A 55 2.91 -4.62 -3.38
CA TYR A 55 4.06 -4.43 -2.50
C TYR A 55 5.24 -5.36 -2.84
N ARG A 56 4.96 -6.58 -3.32
CA ARG A 56 6.00 -7.52 -3.75
C ARG A 56 6.73 -7.01 -4.99
N GLU A 57 5.98 -6.58 -6.00
CA GLU A 57 6.55 -6.03 -7.23
C GLU A 57 7.42 -4.80 -6.94
N LEU A 58 6.96 -3.94 -6.03
CA LEU A 58 7.74 -2.81 -5.56
C LEU A 58 9.10 -3.25 -4.99
N LEU A 59 9.10 -4.21 -4.06
CA LEU A 59 10.36 -4.68 -3.46
C LEU A 59 11.29 -5.31 -4.51
N ASP A 60 10.74 -6.02 -5.50
CA ASP A 60 11.53 -6.62 -6.57
C ASP A 60 12.17 -5.56 -7.48
N GLN A 61 11.44 -4.48 -7.80
CA GLN A 61 11.98 -3.33 -8.54
C GLN A 61 13.09 -2.61 -7.75
N LEU A 62 12.88 -2.39 -6.45
CA LEU A 62 13.89 -1.76 -5.58
C LEU A 62 15.15 -2.62 -5.46
N ARG A 63 15.00 -3.96 -5.41
CA ARG A 63 16.13 -4.92 -5.39
C ARG A 63 16.90 -4.92 -6.71
N PHE A 64 16.20 -4.91 -7.85
CA PHE A 64 16.84 -4.87 -9.15
C PHE A 64 17.74 -3.63 -9.30
N ALA A 65 17.31 -2.50 -8.75
CA ALA A 65 18.08 -1.26 -8.76
C ALA A 65 19.32 -1.28 -7.83
N MET A 66 19.47 -2.23 -6.91
CA MET A 66 20.58 -2.24 -5.92
C MET A 66 21.98 -2.33 -6.54
N ASN A 67 22.11 -2.80 -7.77
CA ASN A 67 23.39 -2.87 -8.47
C ASN A 67 23.88 -1.49 -8.98
N ASP A 68 23.00 -0.49 -8.98
CA ASP A 68 23.30 0.90 -9.32
C ASP A 68 22.67 1.84 -8.27
N LYS A 69 23.51 2.33 -7.35
CA LYS A 69 23.06 3.14 -6.21
C LYS A 69 22.39 4.46 -6.62
N ASP A 70 22.75 5.02 -7.78
CA ASP A 70 22.17 6.29 -8.23
C ASP A 70 20.80 6.03 -8.87
N ALA A 71 20.68 4.98 -9.69
CA ALA A 71 19.39 4.53 -10.20
C ALA A 71 18.42 4.15 -9.06
N GLN A 72 18.92 3.44 -8.03
CA GLN A 72 18.14 3.06 -6.86
C GLN A 72 17.56 4.29 -6.13
N ARG A 73 18.40 5.30 -5.87
CA ARG A 73 17.96 6.53 -5.20
C ARG A 73 16.94 7.29 -6.03
N GLN A 74 17.11 7.34 -7.35
CA GLN A 74 16.18 8.03 -8.22
C GLN A 74 14.81 7.35 -8.25
N ILE A 75 14.78 6.03 -8.43
CA ILE A 75 13.53 5.24 -8.44
C ILE A 75 12.82 5.35 -7.10
N GLN A 76 13.55 5.19 -6.00
CA GLN A 76 12.99 5.32 -4.66
C GLN A 76 12.46 6.75 -4.43
N GLY A 77 13.21 7.77 -4.82
CA GLY A 77 12.78 9.17 -4.68
C GLY A 77 11.51 9.49 -5.46
N ALA A 78 11.43 9.04 -6.72
CA ALA A 78 10.26 9.26 -7.57
C ALA A 78 9.02 8.55 -7.02
N LEU A 79 9.15 7.27 -6.67
CA LEU A 79 8.06 6.50 -6.08
C LEU A 79 7.60 7.10 -4.75
N MET A 80 8.52 7.49 -3.87
CA MET A 80 8.18 8.13 -2.60
C MET A 80 7.47 9.48 -2.82
N ALA A 81 7.80 10.21 -3.89
CA ALA A 81 7.11 11.44 -4.23
C ALA A 81 5.65 11.14 -4.62
N GLU A 82 5.41 10.19 -5.52
CA GLU A 82 4.05 9.77 -5.92
C GLU A 82 3.24 9.26 -4.72
N LEU A 83 3.86 8.44 -3.88
CA LEU A 83 3.25 7.92 -2.66
C LEU A 83 2.95 9.00 -1.61
N LYS A 84 3.60 10.17 -1.67
CA LYS A 84 3.32 11.29 -0.75
C LYS A 84 2.32 12.28 -1.31
N THR A 85 2.07 12.28 -2.61
CA THR A 85 1.16 13.25 -3.24
C THR A 85 -0.20 12.66 -3.58
N ALA A 86 -0.29 11.36 -3.85
CA ALA A 86 -1.57 10.71 -4.18
C ALA A 86 -2.60 10.85 -3.03
N ASP A 87 -3.83 11.25 -3.37
CA ASP A 87 -4.92 11.40 -2.41
C ASP A 87 -5.24 10.07 -1.70
N LEU A 88 -5.25 8.98 -2.47
CA LEU A 88 -5.47 7.62 -1.97
C LEU A 88 -4.38 6.67 -2.47
N VAL A 89 -3.81 5.88 -1.56
CA VAL A 89 -2.89 4.80 -1.91
C VAL A 89 -3.45 3.46 -1.47
N ILE A 90 -3.39 2.49 -2.36
CA ILE A 90 -3.63 1.08 -2.06
C ILE A 90 -2.30 0.35 -2.07
N ILE A 91 -1.96 -0.31 -0.96
CA ILE A 91 -0.82 -1.21 -0.85
C ILE A 91 -1.36 -2.64 -0.81
N ASP A 92 -1.21 -3.37 -1.90
CA ASP A 92 -1.78 -4.70 -2.07
C ASP A 92 -0.77 -5.82 -1.78
N ASP A 93 -1.31 -6.92 -1.26
CA ASP A 93 -0.68 -8.21 -1.04
C ASP A 93 0.58 -8.18 -0.18
N ILE A 94 0.50 -7.47 0.95
CA ILE A 94 1.51 -7.56 1.99
C ILE A 94 1.48 -8.97 2.61
N GLY A 95 2.58 -9.70 2.58
CA GLY A 95 2.64 -11.12 2.91
C GLY A 95 4.04 -11.68 3.14
N ALA A 96 4.35 -12.81 2.49
CA ALA A 96 5.47 -13.69 2.80
C ALA A 96 6.84 -12.99 2.88
N GLU A 97 7.01 -11.87 2.18
CA GLU A 97 8.19 -11.01 2.23
C GLU A 97 8.44 -10.37 3.61
N LEU A 98 7.42 -10.27 4.47
CA LEU A 98 7.56 -9.82 5.87
C LEU A 98 7.78 -10.98 6.86
N GLY A 99 7.41 -12.22 6.47
CA GLY A 99 7.26 -13.37 7.38
C GLY A 99 8.42 -14.37 7.43
N GLY A 100 9.47 -14.22 6.62
CA GLY A 100 10.66 -15.07 6.72
C GLY A 100 11.58 -14.59 7.84
N ASN A 101 12.05 -15.51 8.72
CA ASN A 101 13.01 -15.30 9.82
C ASN A 101 13.50 -13.85 9.97
N LYS A 102 13.00 -13.13 10.99
CA LYS A 102 13.33 -11.72 11.34
C LYS A 102 14.83 -11.42 11.54
N THR A 103 15.68 -12.41 11.31
CA THR A 103 17.13 -12.38 11.40
C THR A 103 17.83 -12.20 10.04
N SER A 104 17.11 -12.22 8.91
CA SER A 104 17.71 -11.99 7.59
C SER A 104 17.67 -10.52 7.20
N ASP A 105 18.74 -9.99 6.60
CA ASP A 105 18.84 -8.60 6.17
C ASP A 105 17.73 -8.19 5.18
N SER A 106 17.27 -9.13 4.35
CA SER A 106 16.16 -8.91 3.42
C SER A 106 14.83 -8.67 4.14
N SER A 107 14.55 -9.40 5.22
CA SER A 107 13.34 -9.18 6.02
C SER A 107 13.35 -7.81 6.69
N ARG A 108 14.51 -7.34 7.17
CA ARG A 108 14.65 -5.99 7.78
C ARG A 108 14.41 -4.90 6.73
N TYR A 109 15.07 -5.00 5.58
CA TYR A 109 14.90 -4.04 4.48
C TYR A 109 13.44 -3.92 4.02
N ASN A 110 12.74 -5.06 3.87
CA ASN A 110 11.33 -5.05 3.50
C ASN A 110 10.50 -4.32 4.58
N ASN A 111 10.63 -4.73 5.85
CA ASN A 111 9.89 -4.10 6.95
C ASN A 111 10.18 -2.59 7.08
N ASP A 112 11.42 -2.16 6.94
CA ASP A 112 11.82 -0.74 7.00
C ASP A 112 11.20 0.04 5.83
N THR A 113 11.18 -0.56 4.63
CA THR A 113 10.54 0.05 3.44
C THR A 113 9.04 0.22 3.65
N LEU A 114 8.35 -0.81 4.15
CA LEU A 114 6.92 -0.70 4.46
C LEU A 114 6.65 0.36 5.54
N THR A 115 7.46 0.37 6.59
CA THR A 115 7.31 1.33 7.70
C THR A 115 7.46 2.76 7.19
N GLY A 116 8.49 3.04 6.40
CA GLY A 116 8.69 4.37 5.81
C GLY A 116 7.54 4.81 4.88
N LEU A 117 6.92 3.87 4.16
CA LEU A 117 5.73 4.15 3.35
C LEU A 117 4.52 4.53 4.20
N LEU A 118 4.25 3.76 5.26
CA LEU A 118 3.12 4.01 6.15
C LEU A 118 3.30 5.32 6.93
N GLU A 119 4.51 5.60 7.42
CA GLU A 119 4.85 6.85 8.10
C GLU A 119 4.67 8.07 7.19
N ALA A 120 5.15 7.99 5.94
CA ALA A 120 4.98 9.05 4.95
C ALA A 120 3.50 9.38 4.68
N ARG A 121 2.60 8.43 4.96
CA ARG A 121 1.16 8.53 4.72
C ARG A 121 0.32 8.50 5.99
N GLN A 122 0.90 8.75 7.16
CA GLN A 122 0.18 8.62 8.44
C GLN A 122 -1.09 9.50 8.53
N ASN A 123 -1.13 10.62 7.80
CA ASN A 123 -2.29 11.53 7.76
C ASN A 123 -3.03 11.48 6.40
N MET A 124 -2.73 10.51 5.54
CA MET A 124 -3.27 10.40 4.18
C MET A 124 -4.00 9.08 3.99
N ALA A 125 -5.04 9.09 3.15
CA ALA A 125 -5.89 7.92 3.00
C ALA A 125 -5.11 6.73 2.41
N THR A 126 -5.15 5.60 3.10
CA THR A 126 -4.38 4.41 2.73
C THR A 126 -5.18 3.14 2.98
N VAL A 127 -5.26 2.27 1.97
CA VAL A 127 -5.86 0.94 2.08
C VAL A 127 -4.75 -0.10 1.93
N VAL A 128 -4.73 -1.08 2.82
CA VAL A 128 -3.76 -2.16 2.82
C VAL A 128 -4.47 -3.49 2.67
N THR A 129 -3.93 -4.41 1.88
CA THR A 129 -4.34 -5.81 1.91
C THR A 129 -3.19 -6.70 2.36
N THR A 130 -3.51 -7.72 3.14
CA THR A 130 -2.51 -8.64 3.66
C THR A 130 -3.04 -10.05 3.87
N ASN A 131 -2.19 -11.05 3.63
CA ASN A 131 -2.45 -12.44 3.99
C ASN A 131 -2.04 -12.76 5.44
N LEU A 132 -1.40 -11.82 6.15
CA LEU A 132 -1.00 -11.95 7.54
C LEU A 132 -2.20 -11.77 8.46
N THR A 133 -2.25 -12.54 9.54
CA THR A 133 -3.22 -12.38 10.63
C THR A 133 -2.88 -11.15 11.48
N ALA A 134 -3.86 -10.67 12.26
CA ALA A 134 -3.64 -9.56 13.20
C ALA A 134 -2.59 -9.83 14.28
N LYS A 135 -2.16 -11.09 14.50
CA LYS A 135 -1.05 -11.43 15.39
C LYS A 135 0.31 -11.41 14.69
N GLU A 136 0.31 -11.51 13.37
CA GLU A 136 1.51 -11.52 12.52
C GLU A 136 1.86 -10.11 12.01
N LEU A 137 0.84 -9.22 11.92
CA LEU A 137 0.99 -7.77 11.83
C LEU A 137 1.49 -7.19 13.17
#